data_AF-A0A959UBK2-F1
#
_entry.id   AF-A0A959UBK2-F1
#
_cell.length_a   1.000
_cell.length_b   1.000
_cell.length_c   1.000
_cell.angle_alpha   90.00
_cell.angle_beta   90.00
_cell.angle_gamma   90.00
#
_symmetry.space_group_name_H-M   'P 1'
#
loop_
_entity.id
_entity.type
_entity.pdbx_description
1 polymer ?
#
loop_
_entity_poly.entity_id
_entity_poly.type
_entity_poly.pdbx_seq_one_letter_code
_entity_poly.pdbx_strand_id
1 'polypeptide(L)'
;MDAQISKDERIELRVSSTDKRIFKRAQKLSGDKSFSSFVVRIVKKKAEEIIAEKDRIITTENDRQVFFDAVFSNTKPNKSLVAAAKRYKSKKA
;
A
#
# COMPACT_ATOMS: atom_id res chain seq x y z
N MET A 1 6.22 23.14 8.94
CA MET A 1 7.08 23.55 7.81
C MET A 1 6.56 22.81 6.61
N ASP A 2 5.71 23.44 5.81
CA ASP A 2 5.27 22.86 4.55
C ASP A 2 6.46 22.94 3.60
N ALA A 3 7.23 21.86 3.54
CA ALA A 3 8.25 21.71 2.52
C ALA A 3 7.55 21.94 1.18
N GLN A 4 7.96 22.98 0.47
CA GLN A 4 7.48 23.28 -0.85
C GLN A 4 7.71 22.03 -1.71
N ILE A 5 6.64 21.29 -2.01
CA ILE A 5 6.71 20.04 -2.77
C ILE A 5 7.08 20.42 -4.20
N SER A 6 8.38 20.46 -4.50
CA SER A 6 8.85 20.60 -5.86
C SER A 6 8.54 19.31 -6.62
N LYS A 7 7.97 19.44 -7.82
CA LYS A 7 7.65 18.30 -8.70
C LYS A 7 8.86 17.99 -9.57
N ASP A 8 9.99 17.73 -8.94
CA ASP A 8 11.28 17.61 -9.62
C ASP A 8 11.55 16.18 -10.13
N GLU A 9 10.84 15.19 -9.57
CA GLU A 9 10.92 13.79 -9.97
C GLU A 9 10.17 13.52 -11.29
N ARG A 10 10.78 12.72 -12.17
CA ARG A 10 10.25 12.41 -13.50
C ARG A 10 9.93 10.93 -13.65
N ILE A 11 8.83 10.64 -14.34
CA ILE A 11 8.44 9.28 -14.73
C ILE A 11 8.56 9.18 -16.25
N GLU A 12 9.48 8.36 -16.74
CA GLU A 12 9.62 8.05 -18.17
C GLU A 12 8.89 6.77 -18.52
N LEU A 13 7.94 6.84 -19.46
CA LEU A 13 7.12 5.71 -19.89
C LEU A 13 7.17 5.55 -21.40
N ARG A 14 7.54 4.35 -21.85
CA ARG A 14 7.35 3.92 -23.25
C ARG A 14 6.05 3.14 -23.34
N VAL A 15 5.20 3.53 -24.27
CA VAL A 15 3.90 2.90 -24.51
C VAL A 15 3.69 2.66 -25.99
N SER A 16 2.88 1.67 -26.34
CA SER A 16 2.50 1.45 -27.74
C SER A 16 1.67 2.63 -28.28
N SER A 17 1.62 2.76 -29.61
CA SER A 17 0.77 3.78 -30.25
C SER A 17 -0.72 3.55 -29.96
N THR A 18 -1.13 2.29 -29.85
CA THR A 18 -2.49 1.88 -29.49
C THR A 18 -2.85 2.32 -28.08
N ASP A 19 -2.01 2.03 -27.08
CA ASP A 19 -2.27 2.42 -25.70
C ASP A 19 -2.30 3.95 -25.56
N LYS A 20 -1.37 4.64 -26.22
CA LYS A 20 -1.34 6.11 -26.23
C LYS A 20 -2.63 6.71 -26.79
N ARG A 21 -3.25 6.11 -27.81
CA ARG A 21 -4.55 6.54 -28.34
C ARG A 21 -5.68 6.31 -27.33
N ILE A 22 -5.72 5.13 -26.72
CA ILE A 22 -6.73 4.78 -25.70
C ILE A 22 -6.64 5.75 -24.53
N PHE A 23 -5.44 5.97 -23.99
CA PHE A 23 -5.22 6.86 -22.84
C PHE A 23 -5.57 8.31 -23.18
N LYS A 24 -5.23 8.81 -24.38
CA LYS A 24 -5.62 10.15 -24.81
C LYS A 24 -7.13 10.29 -24.95
N ARG A 25 -7.83 9.27 -25.45
CA ARG A 25 -9.29 9.29 -25.52
C ARG A 25 -9.90 9.32 -24.12
N ALA A 26 -9.43 8.45 -23.22
CA ALA A 26 -9.86 8.42 -21.83
C ALA A 26 -9.63 9.77 -21.12
N GLN A 27 -8.45 10.36 -21.30
CA GLN A 27 -8.10 11.69 -20.77
C GLN A 27 -9.08 12.79 -21.21
N LYS A 28 -9.47 12.81 -22.50
CA LYS A 28 -10.45 13.79 -23.00
C LYS A 28 -11.82 13.57 -22.36
N LEU A 29 -12.26 12.32 -22.25
CA LEU A 29 -13.55 11.97 -21.66
C LEU A 29 -13.59 12.24 -20.15
N SER A 30 -12.46 12.10 -19.44
CA SER A 30 -12.36 12.39 -18.01
C SER A 30 -12.20 13.87 -17.67
N GLY A 31 -12.05 14.74 -18.67
CA GLY A 31 -11.95 16.19 -18.47
C GLY A 31 -10.62 16.68 -17.91
N ASP A 32 -9.56 15.86 -17.92
CA ASP A 32 -8.25 16.28 -17.42
C ASP A 32 -7.60 17.29 -18.37
N LYS A 33 -6.96 18.31 -17.79
CA LYS A 33 -6.34 19.41 -18.55
C LYS A 33 -5.17 18.97 -19.43
N SER A 34 -4.44 17.93 -19.03
CA SER A 34 -3.27 17.43 -19.77
C SER A 34 -3.14 15.92 -19.70
N PHE A 35 -2.43 15.34 -20.68
CA PHE A 35 -2.14 13.91 -20.70
C PHE A 35 -1.32 13.46 -19.49
N SER A 36 -0.29 14.24 -19.11
CA SER A 36 0.55 13.93 -17.95
C SER A 36 -0.24 14.00 -16.64
N SER A 37 -1.09 15.01 -16.46
CA SER A 37 -1.93 15.10 -15.25
C SER A 37 -2.93 13.95 -15.15
N PHE A 38 -3.49 13.53 -16.29
CA PHE A 38 -4.36 12.34 -16.35
C PHE A 38 -3.60 11.08 -15.91
N VAL A 39 -2.44 10.80 -16.51
CA VAL A 39 -1.64 9.59 -16.18
C VAL A 39 -1.26 9.59 -14.70
N VAL A 40 -0.74 10.70 -14.18
CA VAL A 40 -0.36 10.81 -12.76
C VAL A 40 -1.57 10.59 -11.85
N ARG A 41 -2.73 11.17 -12.17
CA ARG A 41 -3.96 11.01 -11.37
C ARG A 41 -4.43 9.57 -11.33
N ILE A 42 -4.47 8.89 -12.48
CA ILE A 42 -4.91 7.49 -12.58
C ILE A 42 -3.95 6.56 -11.84
N VAL A 43 -2.64 6.73 -12.06
CA VAL A 43 -1.61 5.91 -11.40
C VAL A 43 -1.64 6.14 -9.90
N LYS A 44 -1.72 7.40 -9.43
CA LYS A 44 -1.81 7.72 -8.00
C LYS A 44 -3.03 7.06 -7.36
N LYS A 45 -4.22 7.22 -7.96
CA LYS A 45 -5.45 6.62 -7.44
C LYS A 45 -5.30 5.10 -7.30
N LYS A 46 -4.78 4.43 -8.35
CA LYS A 46 -4.64 2.97 -8.30
C LYS A 46 -3.59 2.51 -7.30
N ALA A 47 -2.50 3.27 -7.15
CA ALA A 47 -1.47 2.99 -6.16
C ALA A 47 -2.04 3.11 -4.73
N GLU A 48 -2.80 4.17 -4.44
CA GLU A 48 -3.47 4.35 -3.14
C GLU A 48 -4.46 3.21 -2.84
N GLU A 49 -5.21 2.76 -3.85
CA GLU A 49 -6.09 1.59 -3.72
C GLU A 49 -5.32 0.32 -3.37
N ILE A 50 -4.20 0.05 -4.06
CA ILE A 50 -3.36 -1.14 -3.81
C ILE A 50 -2.76 -1.09 -2.41
N ILE A 51 -2.21 0.06 -2.01
CA ILE A 51 -1.64 0.24 -0.66
C ILE A 51 -2.73 0.01 0.38
N ALA A 52 -3.89 0.64 0.22
CA ALA A 52 -5.01 0.47 1.15
C ALA A 52 -5.54 -0.97 1.18
N GLU A 53 -5.49 -1.70 0.08
CA GLU A 53 -5.87 -3.11 0.03
C GLU A 53 -4.86 -4.00 0.76
N LYS A 54 -3.55 -3.77 0.56
CA LYS A 54 -2.50 -4.63 1.10
C LYS A 54 -2.10 -4.32 2.54
N ASP A 55 -2.24 -3.07 2.97
CA ASP A 55 -1.90 -2.66 4.34
C ASP A 55 -3.04 -2.93 5.34
N ARG A 56 -4.23 -3.30 4.87
CA ARG A 56 -5.33 -3.70 5.76
C ARG A 56 -5.07 -5.08 6.34
N ILE A 57 -4.77 -5.09 7.63
CA ILE A 57 -4.56 -6.32 8.42
C ILE A 57 -5.89 -6.91 8.93
N ILE A 58 -6.88 -6.06 9.20
CA ILE A 58 -8.21 -6.47 9.64
C ILE A 58 -9.17 -6.16 8.49
N THR A 59 -9.56 -7.20 7.75
CA THR A 59 -10.41 -7.05 6.55
C THR A 59 -11.79 -7.63 6.73
N THR A 60 -11.95 -8.55 7.67
CA THR A 60 -13.22 -9.21 7.99
C THR A 60 -13.59 -9.06 9.47
N GLU A 61 -14.86 -9.30 9.77
CA GLU A 61 -15.34 -9.34 11.16
C GLU A 61 -14.68 -10.48 11.96
N ASN A 62 -14.35 -11.58 11.28
CA ASN A 62 -13.60 -12.68 11.89
C ASN A 62 -12.16 -12.27 12.24
N ASP A 63 -11.47 -11.55 11.34
CA ASP A 63 -10.13 -11.01 11.62
C ASP A 63 -10.17 -10.06 12.82
N ARG A 64 -11.23 -9.24 12.90
CA ARG A 64 -11.47 -8.33 14.02
C ARG A 64 -11.59 -9.13 15.31
N GLN A 65 -12.48 -10.11 15.35
CA GLN A 65 -12.69 -10.94 16.55
C GLN A 65 -11.38 -11.63 16.98
N VAL A 66 -10.68 -12.30 16.07
CA VAL A 66 -9.40 -12.99 16.36
C VAL A 66 -8.34 -12.02 16.86
N PHE A 67 -8.22 -10.85 16.24
CA PHE A 67 -7.24 -9.83 16.65
C PHE A 67 -7.55 -9.31 18.07
N PHE A 68 -8.79 -8.92 18.33
CA PHE A 68 -9.18 -8.39 19.64
C PHE A 68 -9.10 -9.46 20.73
N ASP A 69 -9.52 -10.69 20.45
CA ASP A 69 -9.35 -11.81 21.38
C ASP A 69 -7.87 -12.07 21.67
N ALA A 70 -7.00 -12.04 20.66
CA ALA A 70 -5.56 -12.21 20.87
C ALA A 70 -4.92 -11.08 21.68
N VAL A 71 -5.34 -9.82 21.47
CA VAL A 71 -4.78 -8.65 22.17
C VAL A 71 -5.27 -8.53 23.61
N PHE A 72 -6.54 -8.79 23.86
CA PHE A 72 -7.17 -8.57 25.17
C PHE A 72 -7.27 -9.84 26.02
N SER A 73 -7.03 -11.03 25.46
CA SER A 73 -6.96 -12.26 26.25
C SER A 73 -5.59 -12.42 26.92
N ASN A 74 -5.59 -13.05 28.10
CA ASN A 74 -4.38 -13.49 28.80
C ASN A 74 -3.85 -14.82 28.24
N THR A 75 -3.69 -14.94 26.91
CA THR A 75 -3.15 -16.17 26.32
C THR A 75 -1.67 -16.33 26.64
N LYS A 76 -1.30 -17.43 27.31
CA LYS A 76 0.11 -17.71 27.62
C LYS A 76 0.84 -18.20 26.37
N PRO A 77 2.10 -17.80 26.16
CA PRO A 77 2.91 -18.28 25.04
C PRO A 77 3.15 -19.79 25.17
N ASN A 78 3.11 -20.50 24.04
CA ASN A 78 3.38 -21.94 24.03
C ASN A 78 4.86 -22.26 24.30
N LYS A 79 5.17 -23.54 24.58
CA LYS A 79 6.53 -24.00 24.89
C LYS A 79 7.55 -23.62 23.81
N SER A 80 7.15 -23.69 22.53
CA SER A 80 8.01 -23.35 21.39
C SER A 80 8.37 -21.87 21.35
N LEU A 81 7.39 -20.97 21.59
CA LEU A 81 7.60 -19.53 21.61
C LEU A 81 8.52 -19.12 22.78
N VAL A 82 8.32 -19.73 23.96
CA VAL A 82 9.19 -19.52 25.13
C VAL A 82 10.62 -19.98 24.83
N ALA A 83 10.80 -21.14 24.21
CA ALA A 83 12.14 -21.64 23.84
C ALA A 83 12.83 -20.74 22.79
N ALA A 84 12.08 -20.25 21.80
CA ALA A 84 12.60 -19.32 20.80
C ALA A 84 13.05 -17.99 21.43
N ALA A 85 12.26 -17.44 22.36
CA ALA A 85 12.61 -16.22 23.09
C ALA A 85 13.87 -16.40 23.95
N LYS A 86 14.01 -17.54 24.63
CA LYS A 86 15.24 -17.88 25.40
C LYS A 86 16.46 -17.94 24.50
N ARG A 87 16.37 -18.61 23.34
CA ARG A 87 17.46 -18.71 22.36
C ARG A 87 17.87 -17.35 21.79
N TYR A 88 16.92 -16.46 21.55
CA TYR A 88 17.22 -15.10 21.08
C TYR A 88 17.99 -14.31 22.14
N LYS A 89 17.53 -14.35 23.40
CA LYS A 89 18.18 -13.66 24.52
C LYS A 89 19.60 -14.18 24.77
N SER A 90 19.83 -15.48 24.67
CA SER A 90 21.16 -16.08 24.86
C SER A 90 22.15 -15.79 23.72
N LYS A 91 21.67 -15.38 22.53
CA LYS A 91 22.52 -14.97 21.40
C LYS A 91 22.91 -13.48 21.43
N LYS A 92 22.23 -12.69 22.25
CA LYS A 92 22.44 -11.24 22.39
C LYS A 92 23.29 -10.88 23.61
N ALA A 93 23.76 -11.88 24.35
CA ALA A 93 24.61 -11.79 25.54
C ALA A 93 26.03 -12.24 25.20
#